data_AF-A0A1J4PVS8-F1
#
_entry.id   AF-A0A1J4PVS8-F1
#
_cell.length_a   1.000
_cell.length_b   1.000
_cell.length_c   1.000
_cell.angle_alpha   90.00
_cell.angle_beta   90.00
_cell.angle_gamma   90.00
#
_symmetry.space_group_name_H-M   'P 1'
#
loop_
_entity.id
_entity.type
_entity.pdbx_description
1 polymer ?
#
loop_
_entity_poly.entity_id
_entity_poly.type
_entity_poly.pdbx_seq_one_letter_code
_entity_poly.pdbx_strand_id
1 'polypeptide(L)'
;MDVYRLADEVAAGLDGLEVPLRVAVTGRVANGPGEAREADLGVASGNGKGQIFVKGQVVRTVPESRIVETLIEEAQRLAERIK
;
A
#
# COMPACT_ATOMS: atom_id res chain seq x y z
N MET A 1 11.10 7.41 6.75
CA MET A 1 11.35 6.74 5.46
C MET A 1 11.21 7.73 4.29
N ASP A 2 11.99 7.58 3.22
CA ASP A 2 11.82 8.35 1.98
C ASP A 2 10.72 7.71 1.13
N VAL A 3 9.74 8.52 0.70
CA VAL A 3 8.58 8.06 -0.08
C VAL A 3 8.98 7.49 -1.43
N TYR A 4 10.01 8.05 -2.07
CA TYR A 4 10.48 7.55 -3.36
C TYR A 4 11.06 6.15 -3.23
N ARG A 5 11.89 5.92 -2.20
CA ARG A 5 12.41 4.58 -1.90
C ARG A 5 11.30 3.58 -1.62
N LEU A 6 10.30 3.96 -0.82
CA LEU A 6 9.18 3.08 -0.51
C LEU A 6 8.37 2.76 -1.79
N ALA A 7 8.15 3.75 -2.65
CA ALA A 7 7.47 3.54 -3.92
C ALA A 7 8.25 2.58 -4.83
N ASP A 8 9.57 2.72 -4.93
CA ASP A 8 10.44 1.82 -5.71
C ASP A 8 10.41 0.39 -5.16
N GLU A 9 10.52 0.22 -3.84
CA GLU A 9 10.44 -1.09 -3.18
C GLU A 9 9.09 -1.77 -3.39
N VAL A 10 8.00 -1.00 -3.28
CA VAL A 10 6.64 -1.49 -3.55
C VAL A 10 6.46 -1.85 -5.02
N ALA A 11 6.93 -1.00 -5.94
CA ALA A 11 6.85 -1.27 -7.37
C ALA A 11 7.61 -2.54 -7.76
N ALA A 12 8.83 -2.72 -7.23
CA ALA A 12 9.63 -3.93 -7.44
C ALA A 12 8.96 -5.17 -6.82
N GLY A 13 8.34 -5.03 -5.65
CA GLY A 13 7.64 -6.13 -4.98
C GLY A 13 6.32 -6.56 -5.65
N LEU A 14 5.72 -5.67 -6.43
CA LEU A 14 4.52 -5.92 -7.22
C LEU A 14 4.83 -6.27 -8.69
N ASP A 15 6.10 -6.30 -9.07
CA ASP A 15 6.52 -6.71 -10.41
C ASP A 15 6.07 -8.16 -10.67
N GLY A 16 5.45 -8.39 -11.83
CA GLY A 16 4.85 -9.67 -12.20
C GLY A 16 3.41 -9.90 -11.72
N LEU A 17 2.79 -8.95 -11.02
CA LEU A 17 1.36 -9.02 -10.70
C LEU A 17 0.53 -8.67 -11.96
N GLU A 18 -0.16 -9.64 -12.55
CA GLU A 18 -0.91 -9.47 -13.82
C GLU A 18 -2.24 -8.71 -13.69
N VAL A 19 -2.64 -8.32 -12.47
CA VAL A 19 -3.91 -7.63 -12.24
C VAL A 19 -3.72 -6.11 -12.25
N PRO A 20 -4.65 -5.35 -12.84
CA PRO A 20 -4.60 -3.89 -12.82
C PRO A 20 -5.03 -3.38 -11.43
N LEU A 21 -4.07 -3.29 -10.50
CA LEU A 21 -4.28 -2.69 -9.18
C LEU A 21 -3.74 -1.26 -9.13
N ARG A 22 -4.53 -0.35 -8.58
CA ARG A 22 -4.07 1.00 -8.26
C ARG A 22 -3.50 1.04 -6.85
N VAL A 23 -2.20 1.31 -6.77
CA VAL A 23 -1.46 1.35 -5.49
C VAL A 23 -1.02 2.79 -5.17
N ALA A 24 -1.40 3.28 -3.99
CA ALA A 24 -1.03 4.60 -3.50
C ALA A 24 0.06 4.53 -2.42
N VAL A 25 1.12 5.33 -2.55
CA VAL A 25 2.21 5.42 -1.56
C VAL A 25 2.35 6.87 -1.12
N THR A 26 2.21 7.15 0.17
CA THR A 26 2.34 8.50 0.73
C THR A 26 3.17 8.54 2.02
N GLY A 27 3.96 9.60 2.17
CA GLY A 27 4.83 9.86 3.34
C GLY A 27 4.19 10.66 4.46
N ARG A 28 2.87 10.88 4.38
CA ARG A 28 2.09 11.50 5.44
C ARG A 28 0.79 10.73 5.55
N VAL A 29 0.21 10.68 6.75
CA VAL A 29 -1.15 10.12 6.94
C VAL A 29 -2.07 10.79 5.93
N ALA A 30 -2.66 10.01 5.03
CA ALA A 30 -3.59 10.52 4.02
C ALA A 30 -4.71 11.28 4.74
N ASN A 31 -4.96 12.52 4.34
CA ASN A 31 -5.97 13.36 4.95
C ASN A 31 -7.35 12.97 4.38
N GLY A 32 -7.80 11.78 4.77
CA GLY A 32 -9.18 11.34 4.58
C GLY A 32 -9.40 10.35 3.43
N PRO A 33 -10.63 9.80 3.37
CA PRO A 33 -10.99 8.69 2.49
C PRO A 33 -10.97 9.02 1.00
N GLY A 34 -10.77 10.28 0.58
CA GLY A 34 -10.77 10.67 -0.85
C GLY A 34 -9.61 10.07 -1.64
N GLU A 35 -8.37 10.29 -1.20
CA GLU A 35 -7.17 9.76 -1.86
C GLU A 35 -7.07 8.23 -1.74
N ALA A 36 -7.57 7.66 -0.64
CA ALA A 36 -7.56 6.22 -0.41
C ALA A 36 -8.74 5.48 -1.08
N ARG A 37 -9.82 6.18 -1.49
CA ARG A 37 -10.98 5.57 -2.18
C ARG A 37 -10.70 5.23 -3.63
N GLU A 38 -9.83 5.99 -4.29
CA GLU A 38 -9.49 5.76 -5.70
C GLU A 38 -8.44 4.66 -5.88
N ALA A 39 -7.70 4.34 -4.81
CA ALA A 39 -6.72 3.27 -4.77
C ALA A 39 -7.37 1.96 -4.28
N ASP A 40 -7.02 0.86 -4.93
CA ASP A 40 -7.39 -0.47 -4.46
C ASP A 40 -6.62 -0.84 -3.19
N LEU A 41 -5.37 -0.37 -3.12
CA LEU A 41 -4.43 -0.63 -2.05
C LEU A 41 -3.53 0.60 -1.83
N GLY A 42 -3.06 0.82 -0.60
CA GLY A 42 -2.06 1.85 -0.38
C GLY A 42 -1.42 1.85 0.99
N VAL A 43 -0.42 2.70 1.18
CA VAL A 43 0.24 2.94 2.45
C VAL A 43 0.46 4.41 2.74
N ALA A 44 0.28 4.77 4.01
CA ALA A 44 0.73 6.02 4.58
C ALA A 44 1.79 5.75 5.64
N SER A 45 3.04 6.15 5.36
CA SER A 45 4.16 5.99 6.28
C SER A 45 4.40 7.27 7.08
N GLY A 46 4.68 7.12 8.38
CA GLY A 46 5.03 8.23 9.27
C GLY A 46 5.29 7.77 10.69
N ASN A 47 6.13 8.49 11.44
CA ASN A 47 6.46 8.19 12.84
C ASN A 47 6.91 6.72 13.08
N GLY A 48 7.64 6.13 12.14
CA GLY A 48 8.15 4.76 12.23
C GLY A 48 7.10 3.66 12.00
N LYS A 49 5.90 4.02 11.52
CA LYS A 49 4.81 3.08 11.21
C LYS A 49 4.23 3.35 9.83
N GLY A 50 3.66 2.32 9.22
CA GLY A 50 2.85 2.42 8.02
C GLY A 50 1.41 1.95 8.28
N GLN A 51 0.44 2.73 7.83
CA GLN A 51 -0.96 2.32 7.78
C GLN A 51 -1.26 1.80 6.38
N ILE A 52 -1.70 0.55 6.29
CA ILE A 52 -2.07 -0.11 5.03
C ILE A 52 -3.58 0.04 4.84
N PHE A 53 -3.99 0.48 3.66
CA PHE A 53 -5.38 0.70 3.30
C PHE A 53 -5.77 -0.20 2.13
N VAL A 54 -6.98 -0.75 2.18
CA VAL A 54 -7.61 -1.45 1.06
C VAL A 54 -8.96 -0.79 0.79
N LYS A 55 -9.18 -0.33 -0.44
CA LYS A 55 -10.42 0.36 -0.86
C LYS A 55 -10.87 1.46 0.12
N GLY A 56 -9.91 2.28 0.55
CA GLY A 56 -10.17 3.40 1.46
C GLY A 56 -10.33 3.04 2.95
N GLN A 57 -10.13 1.78 3.35
CA GLN A 57 -10.23 1.35 4.76
C GLN A 57 -8.87 0.90 5.28
N VAL A 58 -8.47 1.37 6.47
CA VAL A 58 -7.27 0.88 7.16
C VAL A 58 -7.50 -0.59 7.53
N VAL A 59 -6.68 -1.48 7.00
CA VAL A 59 -6.74 -2.91 7.31
C VAL A 59 -5.66 -3.33 8.31
N ARG A 60 -4.49 -2.67 8.28
CA ARG A 60 -3.37 -2.96 9.17
C ARG A 60 -2.54 -1.72 9.47
N THR A 61 -1.90 -1.71 10.63
CA THR A 61 -0.81 -0.78 10.96
C THR A 61 0.41 -1.60 11.33
N VAL A 62 1.53 -1.36 10.65
CA VAL A 62 2.77 -2.15 10.78
C VAL A 62 3.97 -1.23 11.02
N PRO A 63 5.07 -1.72 11.61
CA PRO A 63 6.34 -0.97 11.60
C PRO A 63 6.81 -0.72 10.16
N GLU A 64 7.58 0.37 9.94
CA GLU A 64 8.09 0.73 8.59
C GLU A 64 8.80 -0.45 7.89
N SER A 65 9.53 -1.27 8.63
CA SER A 65 10.24 -2.45 8.11
C SER A 65 9.35 -3.54 7.51
N ARG A 66 8.04 -3.55 7.84
CA ARG A 66 7.09 -4.56 7.35
C ARG A 66 6.08 -3.99 6.35
N ILE A 67 6.21 -2.73 5.96
CA ILE A 67 5.28 -2.09 5.03
C ILE A 67 5.23 -2.85 3.71
N VAL A 68 6.38 -3.03 3.07
CA VAL A 68 6.49 -3.59 1.71
C VAL A 68 5.93 -5.02 1.67
N GLU A 69 6.40 -5.88 2.58
CA GLU A 69 5.90 -7.25 2.74
C GLU A 69 4.38 -7.29 2.90
N THR A 70 3.83 -6.49 3.83
CA THR A 70 2.38 -6.47 4.08
C THR A 70 1.59 -5.95 2.88
N LEU A 71 2.12 -4.97 2.15
CA LEU A 71 1.48 -4.43 0.94
C LEU A 71 1.40 -5.50 -0.15
N ILE A 72 2.47 -6.24 -0.38
CA ILE A 72 2.50 -7.32 -1.38
C ILE A 72 1.52 -8.43 -1.00
N GLU A 73 1.47 -8.84 0.27
CA GLU A 73 0.48 -9.83 0.75
C GLU A 73 -0.96 -9.40 0.44
N GLU A 74 -1.30 -8.14 0.73
CA GLU A 74 -2.65 -7.62 0.48
C GLU A 74 -2.92 -7.45 -1.02
N ALA A 75 -1.92 -7.08 -1.82
CA ALA A 75 -2.04 -7.01 -3.28
C ALA A 75 -2.31 -8.39 -3.89
N GLN A 76 -1.60 -9.43 -3.45
CA GLN A 76 -1.82 -10.81 -3.88
C GLN A 76 -3.22 -11.30 -3.51
N ARG A 77 -3.68 -11.02 -2.28
CA ARG A 77 -5.06 -11.33 -1.85
C ARG A 77 -6.11 -10.62 -2.70
N LEU A 78 -5.86 -9.36 -3.09
CA LEU A 78 -6.76 -8.64 -3.99
C LEU A 78 -6.73 -9.23 -5.39
N ALA A 79 -5.56 -9.60 -5.89
CA ALA A 79 -5.38 -10.23 -7.20
C ALA A 79 -6.16 -11.55 -7.32
N GLU A 80 -6.09 -12.41 -6.30
CA GLU A 80 -6.84 -13.67 -6.25
C GLU A 80 -8.36 -13.48 -6.29
N ARG A 81 -8.87 -12.33 -5.82
CA ARG A 81 -10.30 -12.01 -5.80
C ARG A 81 -10.80 -11.38 -7.10
N ILE A 82 -9.89 -10.93 -7.95
CA ILE A 82 -10.20 -10.27 -9.23
C ILE A 82 -10.08 -11.25 -10.41
N LYS A 83 -9.31 -12.34 -10.25
CA LYS A 83 -9.31 -13.50 -11.18
C LYS A 83 -10.66 -14.20 -11.20
#